data_AF-A0A5Q0SKP9-F1
#
_entry.id   AF-A0A5Q0SKP9-F1
#
_cell.length_a   1.000
_cell.length_b   1.000
_cell.length_c   1.000
_cell.angle_alpha   90.00
_cell.angle_beta   90.00
_cell.angle_gamma   90.00
#
_symmetry.space_group_name_H-M   'P 1'
#
loop_
_entity.id
_entity.type
_entity.pdbx_description
1 polymer ?
#
loop_
_entity_poly.entity_id
_entity_poly.type
_entity_poly.pdbx_seq_one_letter_code
_entity_poly.pdbx_strand_id
1 'polypeptide(L)'
;MTKVIIGKYIIRTDCSDDHILNDLVQTLRKYNVKAYNYKVEFLRNRLSVRVIRGNAILNLSNLYIKELEDILKESEELYTTRFDIEFHNIPSRREILDKLEASKLPHSKVDVFKDSVRIRTENGFTFIDEKNLEATYYLSLVLDKVNLKPFNIGRIKKVKDMRALLFLKYYRVRDLELIEKLIDLGSKIEDNEIIIGDISINKKGILKRGKEVSKRELYELVKVNK
;
A
#
# COMPACT_ATOMS: atom_id res chain seq x y z
N MET A 1 -15.90 21.85 21.88
CA MET A 1 -15.79 21.68 20.41
C MET A 1 -16.99 22.35 19.76
N THR A 2 -16.75 23.13 18.72
CA THR A 2 -17.76 23.88 17.97
C THR A 2 -17.60 23.63 16.47
N LYS A 3 -18.59 24.06 15.69
CA LYS A 3 -18.51 24.12 14.23
C LYS A 3 -18.54 25.58 13.82
N VAL A 4 -17.56 26.00 13.03
CA VAL A 4 -17.45 27.36 12.50
C VAL A 4 -17.47 27.28 10.97
N ILE A 5 -18.20 28.20 10.33
CA ILE A 5 -18.28 28.30 8.88
C ILE A 5 -17.55 29.58 8.47
N ILE A 6 -16.48 29.43 7.69
CA ILE A 6 -15.70 30.56 7.18
C ILE A 6 -15.59 30.46 5.66
N GLY A 7 -16.33 31.32 4.97
CA GLY A 7 -16.53 31.21 3.52
C GLY A 7 -17.17 29.87 3.17
N LYS A 8 -16.49 29.05 2.36
CA LYS A 8 -16.96 27.71 1.95
C LYS A 8 -16.56 26.57 2.89
N TYR A 9 -15.70 26.82 3.88
CA TYR A 9 -15.15 25.77 4.74
C TYR A 9 -16.01 25.54 5.98
N ILE A 10 -16.27 24.28 6.30
CA ILE A 10 -16.91 23.84 7.53
C ILE A 10 -15.81 23.30 8.45
N ILE A 11 -15.47 24.07 9.49
CA ILE A 11 -14.35 23.79 10.38
C ILE A 11 -14.90 23.27 11.71
N ARG A 12 -14.57 22.03 12.06
CA ARG A 12 -14.79 21.50 13.40
C ARG A 12 -13.57 21.87 14.25
N THR A 13 -13.78 22.65 15.30
CA THR A 13 -12.67 23.26 16.06
C THR A 13 -12.89 23.28 17.57
N ASP A 14 -11.80 23.30 18.34
CA ASP A 14 -11.77 23.66 19.76
C ASP A 14 -11.05 25.01 20.00
N CYS A 15 -10.50 25.62 18.96
CA CYS A 15 -9.89 26.94 18.96
C CYS A 15 -10.97 28.04 18.95
N SER A 16 -10.82 29.03 19.83
CA SER A 16 -11.66 30.23 19.94
C SER A 16 -11.01 31.49 19.37
N ASP A 17 -9.83 31.38 18.77
CA ASP A 17 -9.09 32.50 18.19
C ASP A 17 -9.39 32.63 16.69
N ASP A 18 -10.14 33.67 16.33
CA ASP A 18 -10.55 33.94 14.96
C ASP A 18 -9.36 34.27 14.04
N HIS A 19 -8.25 34.80 14.55
CA HIS A 19 -7.07 35.08 13.73
C HIS A 19 -6.43 33.78 13.24
N ILE A 20 -6.26 32.79 14.13
CA ILE A 20 -5.73 31.47 13.78
C ILE A 20 -6.63 30.76 12.77
N LEU A 21 -7.95 30.83 12.96
CA LEU A 21 -8.91 30.23 12.03
C LEU A 21 -8.90 30.92 10.66
N ASN A 22 -8.73 32.25 10.63
CA ASN A 22 -8.57 32.99 9.38
C ASN A 22 -7.26 32.64 8.67
N ASP A 23 -6.14 32.53 9.37
CA ASP A 23 -4.84 32.13 8.80
C ASP A 23 -4.90 30.71 8.20
N LEU A 24 -5.58 29.79 8.88
CA LEU A 24 -5.87 28.46 8.36
C LEU A 24 -6.65 28.55 7.04
N VAL A 25 -7.73 29.33 7.01
CA VAL A 25 -8.55 29.50 5.80
C VAL A 25 -7.76 30.13 4.66
N GLN A 26 -6.89 31.11 4.94
CA GLN A 26 -6.01 31.70 3.93
C GLN A 26 -5.03 30.66 3.37
N THR A 27 -4.45 29.82 4.22
CA THR A 27 -3.59 28.71 3.78
C THR A 27 -4.34 27.75 2.88
N LEU A 28 -5.55 27.32 3.26
CA LEU A 28 -6.38 26.42 2.45
C LEU A 28 -6.78 27.04 1.10
N ARG A 29 -7.06 28.34 1.07
CA ARG A 29 -7.35 29.10 -0.16
C ARG A 29 -6.13 29.20 -1.07
N LYS A 30 -4.96 29.51 -0.50
CA LYS A 30 -3.68 29.64 -1.23
C LYS A 30 -3.37 28.40 -2.06
N TYR A 31 -3.63 27.21 -1.54
CA TYR A 31 -3.37 25.94 -2.24
C TYR A 31 -4.60 25.38 -2.97
N ASN A 32 -5.64 26.19 -3.15
CA ASN A 32 -6.90 25.81 -3.80
C ASN A 32 -7.45 24.47 -3.30
N VAL A 33 -7.42 24.26 -1.98
CA VAL A 33 -7.86 23.00 -1.37
C VAL A 33 -9.36 22.84 -1.62
N LYS A 34 -9.69 22.00 -2.60
CA LYS A 34 -11.02 21.41 -2.79
C LYS A 34 -11.12 20.26 -1.79
N ALA A 35 -11.41 20.57 -0.53
CA ALA A 35 -11.64 19.52 0.45
C ALA A 35 -12.89 18.72 0.04
N TYR A 36 -12.85 17.40 0.17
CA TYR A 36 -14.03 16.55 -0.07
C TYR A 36 -15.16 17.03 0.87
N ASN A 37 -16.19 17.69 0.32
CA ASN A 37 -17.25 18.40 1.06
C ASN A 37 -16.80 19.60 1.92
N TYR A 38 -15.65 20.22 1.65
CA TYR A 38 -15.13 21.39 2.39
C TYR A 38 -15.01 21.23 3.92
N LYS A 39 -14.94 19.97 4.40
CA LYS A 39 -14.81 19.65 5.83
C LYS A 39 -13.35 19.70 6.26
N VAL A 40 -13.11 20.39 7.37
CA VAL A 40 -11.80 20.57 7.98
C VAL A 40 -11.93 20.30 9.47
N GLU A 41 -11.02 19.53 10.05
CA GLU A 41 -10.93 19.36 11.50
C GLU A 41 -9.67 20.08 11.99
N PHE A 42 -9.83 21.03 12.91
CA PHE A 42 -8.74 21.80 13.51
C PHE A 42 -8.84 21.70 15.03
N LEU A 43 -8.13 20.74 15.62
CA LEU A 43 -8.22 20.43 17.05
C LEU A 43 -6.83 20.49 17.67
N ARG A 44 -6.72 21.13 18.83
CA ARG A 44 -5.44 21.22 19.57
C ARG A 44 -4.29 21.73 18.68
N ASN A 45 -4.57 22.76 17.87
CA ASN A 45 -3.66 23.34 16.88
C ASN A 45 -3.20 22.38 15.77
N ARG A 46 -3.93 21.28 15.55
CA ARG A 46 -3.63 20.30 14.50
C ARG A 46 -4.79 20.13 13.54
N LEU A 47 -4.43 20.02 12.27
CA LEU A 47 -5.33 19.99 11.15
C LEU A 47 -5.46 18.57 10.59
N SER A 48 -6.69 18.19 10.26
CA SER A 48 -6.99 17.04 9.42
C SER A 48 -7.92 17.45 8.27
N VAL A 49 -7.50 17.17 7.04
CA VAL A 49 -8.21 17.51 5.80
C VAL A 49 -7.84 16.52 4.68
N ARG A 50 -8.83 16.15 3.86
CA ARG A 50 -8.58 15.43 2.59
C ARG A 50 -8.60 16.43 1.44
N VAL A 51 -7.50 16.53 0.71
CA VAL A 51 -7.31 17.47 -0.41
C VAL A 51 -7.35 16.70 -1.73
N ILE A 52 -8.14 17.17 -2.69
CA ILE A 52 -8.19 16.59 -4.04
C ILE A 52 -7.23 17.36 -4.95
N ARG A 53 -6.30 16.65 -5.62
CA ARG A 53 -5.32 17.19 -6.58
C ARG A 53 -5.35 16.35 -7.86
N GLY A 54 -6.04 16.82 -8.89
CA GLY A 54 -6.35 15.99 -10.06
C GLY A 54 -7.16 14.76 -9.65
N ASN A 55 -6.66 13.57 -9.96
CA ASN A 55 -7.27 12.29 -9.55
C ASN A 55 -6.61 11.68 -8.30
N ALA A 56 -5.60 12.34 -7.72
CA ALA A 56 -5.01 11.93 -6.47
C ALA A 56 -5.69 12.61 -5.27
N ILE A 57 -5.72 11.90 -4.14
CA ILE A 57 -6.17 12.41 -2.85
C ILE A 57 -4.97 12.55 -1.93
N LEU A 58 -4.81 13.69 -1.27
CA LEU A 58 -3.91 13.84 -0.13
C LEU A 58 -4.73 13.72 1.14
N ASN A 59 -4.50 12.67 1.91
CA ASN A 59 -5.08 12.48 3.24
C ASN A 59 -4.13 13.04 4.30
N LEU A 60 -4.37 14.29 4.69
CA LEU A 60 -3.51 15.07 5.59
C LEU A 60 -4.16 15.07 6.96
N SER A 61 -3.60 14.35 7.93
CA SER A 61 -4.19 14.09 9.24
C SER A 61 -3.25 14.44 10.37
N ASN A 62 -3.77 15.16 11.37
CA ASN A 62 -3.09 15.51 12.63
C ASN A 62 -1.78 16.31 12.45
N LEU A 63 -1.77 17.26 11.50
CA LEU A 63 -0.60 18.07 11.13
C LEU A 63 -0.69 19.50 11.69
N TYR A 64 0.44 20.12 12.02
CA TYR A 64 0.49 21.57 12.21
C TYR A 64 0.31 22.29 10.86
N ILE A 65 -0.12 23.57 10.90
CA ILE A 65 -0.35 24.37 9.68
C ILE A 65 0.91 24.44 8.81
N LYS A 66 2.10 24.56 9.42
CA LYS A 66 3.37 24.59 8.69
C LYS A 66 3.66 23.27 7.96
N GLU A 67 3.46 22.13 8.62
CA GLU A 67 3.66 20.81 8.02
C GLU A 67 2.70 20.56 6.86
N LEU A 68 1.43 20.98 7.02
CA LEU A 68 0.45 20.97 5.94
C LEU A 68 0.95 21.79 4.75
N GLU A 69 1.38 23.02 5.01
CA GLU A 69 1.83 23.92 3.96
C GLU A 69 3.03 23.36 3.21
N ASP A 70 4.02 22.79 3.92
CA ASP A 70 5.22 22.19 3.31
C ASP A 70 4.83 21.02 2.38
N ILE A 71 3.91 20.14 2.81
CA ILE A 71 3.40 19.06 1.97
C ILE A 71 2.66 19.60 0.74
N LEU A 72 1.82 20.62 0.91
CA LEU A 72 1.02 21.19 -0.18
C LEU A 72 1.89 21.91 -1.23
N LYS A 73 3.00 22.53 -0.82
CA LYS A 73 3.99 23.16 -1.72
C LYS A 73 4.71 22.13 -2.59
N GLU A 74 5.04 20.99 -2.01
CA GLU A 74 5.77 19.91 -2.70
C GLU A 74 4.87 18.99 -3.53
N SER A 75 3.54 19.11 -3.42
CA SER A 75 2.58 18.20 -4.05
C SER A 75 2.32 18.54 -5.51
N GLU A 76 2.46 17.54 -6.38
CA GLU A 76 2.16 17.65 -7.81
C GLU A 76 0.71 17.26 -8.13
N GLU A 77 0.13 17.86 -9.18
CA GLU A 77 -1.14 17.40 -9.74
C GLU A 77 -0.93 16.14 -10.57
N LEU A 78 -1.65 15.07 -10.23
CA LEU A 78 -1.52 13.78 -10.88
C LEU A 78 -2.82 13.40 -11.59
N TYR A 79 -2.67 12.94 -12.84
CA TYR A 79 -3.77 12.50 -13.68
C TYR A 79 -3.50 11.07 -14.14
N THR A 80 -4.42 10.16 -13.80
CA THR A 80 -4.49 8.78 -14.27
C THR A 80 -5.94 8.32 -14.15
N THR A 81 -6.38 7.45 -15.05
CA THR A 81 -7.71 6.83 -15.00
C THR A 81 -7.67 5.39 -14.51
N ARG A 82 -6.48 4.82 -14.31
CA ARG A 82 -6.28 3.42 -13.92
C ARG A 82 -6.08 3.23 -12.41
N PHE A 83 -5.67 4.27 -11.71
CA PHE A 83 -5.36 4.17 -10.28
C PHE A 83 -6.08 5.23 -9.46
N ASP A 84 -6.71 4.79 -8.38
CA ASP A 84 -7.23 5.68 -7.33
C ASP A 84 -6.16 5.84 -6.27
N ILE A 85 -5.38 6.93 -6.33
CA ILE A 85 -4.17 7.12 -5.52
C ILE A 85 -4.46 8.06 -4.34
N GLU A 86 -4.17 7.60 -3.13
CA GLU A 86 -4.27 8.38 -1.88
C GLU A 86 -2.92 8.45 -1.16
N PHE A 87 -2.37 9.65 -0.99
CA PHE A 87 -1.12 9.91 -0.28
C PHE A 87 -1.41 10.33 1.17
N HIS A 88 -0.82 9.64 2.14
CA HIS A 88 -1.08 9.83 3.57
C HIS A 88 0.05 10.61 4.23
N ASN A 89 -0.21 11.85 4.65
CA ASN A 89 0.75 12.75 5.31
C ASN A 89 2.08 12.94 4.56
N ILE A 90 2.05 12.85 3.23
CA ILE A 90 3.20 13.05 2.35
C ILE A 90 2.75 13.76 1.07
N PRO A 91 3.67 14.42 0.34
CA PRO A 91 3.33 15.02 -0.95
C PRO A 91 3.04 13.97 -2.02
N SER A 92 2.14 14.29 -2.94
CA SER A 92 1.98 13.55 -4.19
C SER A 92 3.22 13.76 -5.06
N ARG A 93 3.81 12.65 -5.56
CA ARG A 93 5.02 12.66 -6.39
C ARG A 93 4.79 11.87 -7.67
N ARG A 94 5.14 12.45 -8.82
CA ARG A 94 5.03 11.84 -10.16
C ARG A 94 5.77 10.51 -10.26
N GLU A 95 6.93 10.38 -9.60
CA GLU A 95 7.72 9.16 -9.55
C GLU A 95 6.90 7.91 -9.16
N ILE A 96 5.97 8.05 -8.20
CA ILE A 96 5.11 6.94 -7.77
C ILE A 96 4.12 6.58 -8.88
N LEU A 97 3.53 7.59 -9.53
CA LEU A 97 2.63 7.37 -10.64
C LEU A 97 3.34 6.67 -11.80
N ASP A 98 4.53 7.14 -12.19
CA ASP A 98 5.28 6.55 -13.31
C ASP A 98 5.62 5.07 -13.04
N LYS A 99 5.97 4.72 -11.79
CA LYS A 99 6.20 3.33 -11.37
C LYS A 99 4.94 2.48 -11.42
N LEU A 100 3.80 3.02 -10.99
CA LEU A 100 2.50 2.34 -11.11
C LEU A 100 2.13 2.15 -12.59
N GLU A 101 2.35 3.17 -13.42
CA GLU A 101 2.03 3.14 -14.84
C GLU A 101 2.89 2.13 -15.61
N ALA A 102 4.14 1.93 -15.20
CA ALA A 102 5.03 0.89 -15.74
C ALA A 102 4.57 -0.53 -15.38
N SER A 103 3.70 -0.71 -14.40
CA SER A 103 3.16 -2.02 -14.02
C SER A 103 1.99 -2.46 -14.92
N LYS A 104 1.77 -3.78 -14.99
CA LYS A 104 0.62 -4.39 -15.65
C LYS A 104 -0.57 -4.60 -14.70
N LEU A 105 -0.64 -3.86 -13.60
CA LEU A 105 -1.76 -3.97 -12.69
C LEU A 105 -3.07 -3.53 -13.36
N PRO A 106 -4.20 -4.22 -13.06
CA PRO A 106 -5.52 -3.74 -13.42
C PRO A 106 -5.87 -2.48 -12.60
N HIS A 107 -7.09 -1.96 -12.77
CA HIS A 107 -7.58 -0.86 -11.93
C HIS A 107 -7.31 -1.18 -10.46
N SER A 108 -6.71 -0.24 -9.73
CA SER A 108 -6.31 -0.49 -8.35
C SER A 108 -6.47 0.75 -7.48
N LYS A 109 -6.90 0.53 -6.23
CA LYS A 109 -6.78 1.53 -5.17
C LYS A 109 -5.37 1.45 -4.58
N VAL A 110 -4.71 2.60 -4.47
CA VAL A 110 -3.32 2.72 -4.03
C VAL A 110 -3.23 3.71 -2.87
N ASP A 111 -2.83 3.22 -1.70
CA ASP A 111 -2.57 4.04 -0.52
C ASP A 111 -1.04 4.17 -0.31
N VAL A 112 -0.51 5.38 -0.46
CA VAL A 112 0.92 5.69 -0.34
C VAL A 112 1.20 6.29 1.03
N PHE A 113 2.03 5.62 1.83
CA PHE A 113 2.51 6.07 3.13
C PHE A 113 3.98 6.47 3.04
N LYS A 114 4.52 7.03 4.13
CA LYS A 114 5.92 7.43 4.23
C LYS A 114 6.90 6.35 3.75
N ASP A 115 6.71 5.12 4.23
CA ASP A 115 7.66 4.02 4.03
C ASP A 115 7.08 2.83 3.23
N SER A 116 5.83 2.91 2.77
CA SER A 116 5.19 1.77 2.08
C SER A 116 4.06 2.20 1.17
N VAL A 117 3.72 1.31 0.23
CA VAL A 117 2.56 1.45 -0.64
C VAL A 117 1.67 0.24 -0.46
N ARG A 118 0.40 0.47 -0.13
CA ARG A 118 -0.61 -0.57 -0.06
C ARG A 118 -1.46 -0.53 -1.31
N ILE A 119 -1.64 -1.68 -1.95
CA ILE A 119 -2.37 -1.80 -3.20
C ILE A 119 -3.51 -2.79 -3.01
N ARG A 120 -4.68 -2.42 -3.52
CA ARG A 120 -5.84 -3.29 -3.69
C ARG A 120 -6.25 -3.28 -5.15
N THR A 121 -6.11 -4.41 -5.82
CA THR A 121 -6.57 -4.55 -7.21
C THR A 121 -8.09 -4.70 -7.26
N GLU A 122 -8.70 -4.32 -8.37
CA GLU A 122 -10.13 -4.53 -8.64
C GLU A 122 -10.52 -6.01 -8.50
N ASN A 123 -9.63 -6.91 -8.91
CA ASN A 123 -9.82 -8.35 -8.80
C ASN A 123 -9.74 -8.86 -7.35
N GLY A 124 -9.43 -8.02 -6.36
CA GLY A 124 -9.48 -8.34 -4.93
C GLY A 124 -8.16 -8.77 -4.29
N PHE A 125 -7.04 -8.77 -5.01
CA PHE A 125 -5.72 -9.00 -4.39
C PHE A 125 -5.31 -7.78 -3.58
N THR A 126 -4.76 -8.01 -2.38
CA THR A 126 -4.19 -6.93 -1.56
C THR A 126 -2.76 -7.23 -1.15
N PHE A 127 -1.88 -6.25 -1.28
CA PHE A 127 -0.48 -6.39 -0.90
C PHE A 127 0.12 -5.06 -0.45
N ILE A 128 1.29 -5.14 0.20
CA ILE A 128 2.07 -4.00 0.67
C ILE A 128 3.48 -4.15 0.12
N ASP A 129 3.95 -3.13 -0.56
CA ASP A 129 5.30 -3.03 -1.10
C ASP A 129 6.02 -1.82 -0.50
N GLU A 130 7.32 -1.75 -0.72
CA GLU A 130 8.11 -0.55 -0.47
C GLU A 130 7.77 0.56 -1.47
N LYS A 131 8.18 1.79 -1.16
CA LYS A 131 7.92 2.97 -2.01
C LYS A 131 8.58 2.90 -3.39
N ASN A 132 9.60 2.05 -3.56
CA ASN A 132 10.24 1.83 -4.86
C ASN A 132 9.35 1.05 -5.84
N LEU A 133 8.29 0.38 -5.36
CA LEU A 133 7.35 -0.44 -6.15
C LEU A 133 8.01 -1.53 -7.00
N GLU A 134 9.22 -1.96 -6.63
CA GLU A 134 9.96 -2.94 -7.43
C GLU A 134 9.24 -4.29 -7.42
N ALA A 135 8.83 -4.79 -6.25
CA ALA A 135 8.12 -6.05 -6.14
C ALA A 135 6.76 -6.00 -6.85
N THR A 136 6.09 -4.84 -6.79
CA THR A 136 4.83 -4.56 -7.47
C THR A 136 4.95 -4.74 -8.98
N TYR A 137 6.00 -4.18 -9.59
CA TYR A 137 6.25 -4.35 -11.03
C TYR A 137 6.34 -5.83 -11.40
N TYR A 138 7.21 -6.61 -10.75
CA TYR A 138 7.39 -8.03 -11.08
C TYR A 138 6.16 -8.88 -10.73
N LEU A 139 5.44 -8.55 -9.65
CA LEU A 139 4.20 -9.20 -9.29
C LEU A 139 3.13 -9.00 -10.37
N SER A 140 3.04 -7.78 -10.93
CA SER A 140 2.08 -7.45 -11.98
C SER A 140 2.24 -8.29 -13.25
N LEU A 141 3.44 -8.80 -13.52
CA LEU A 141 3.74 -9.64 -14.69
C LEU A 141 3.26 -11.08 -14.57
N VAL A 142 2.83 -11.50 -13.36
CA VAL A 142 2.46 -12.89 -13.06
C VAL A 142 1.08 -13.05 -12.43
N LEU A 143 0.45 -11.98 -11.94
CA LEU A 143 -0.84 -12.03 -11.25
C LEU A 143 -1.97 -12.65 -12.10
N ASP A 144 -2.00 -12.35 -13.39
CA ASP A 144 -2.98 -12.87 -14.37
C ASP A 144 -2.67 -14.31 -14.83
N LYS A 145 -1.43 -14.78 -14.61
CA LYS A 145 -0.96 -16.12 -15.01
C LYS A 145 -1.15 -17.18 -13.95
N VAL A 146 -1.60 -16.81 -12.75
CA VAL A 146 -1.83 -17.75 -11.65
C VAL A 146 -3.33 -17.96 -11.45
N ASN A 147 -3.75 -19.23 -11.44
CA ASN A 147 -5.15 -19.60 -11.17
C ASN A 147 -5.42 -19.66 -9.66
N LEU A 148 -5.26 -18.52 -8.98
CA LEU A 148 -5.47 -18.39 -7.53
C LEU A 148 -6.68 -17.51 -7.24
N LYS A 149 -7.50 -17.92 -6.27
CA LYS A 149 -8.55 -17.04 -5.75
C LYS A 149 -7.89 -15.80 -5.11
N PRO A 150 -8.43 -14.59 -5.31
CA PRO A 150 -7.91 -13.37 -4.71
C PRO A 150 -7.78 -13.49 -3.20
N PHE A 151 -6.67 -12.98 -2.66
CA PHE A 151 -6.39 -13.03 -1.23
C PHE A 151 -5.46 -11.90 -0.80
N ASN A 152 -5.36 -11.69 0.51
CA ASN A 152 -4.37 -10.79 1.07
C ASN A 152 -2.98 -11.45 1.07
N ILE A 153 -2.10 -11.00 0.19
CA ILE A 153 -0.71 -11.47 0.05
C ILE A 153 0.15 -10.92 1.21
N GLY A 154 -0.21 -9.76 1.76
CA GLY A 154 0.53 -9.08 2.82
C GLY A 154 1.75 -8.34 2.26
N ARG A 155 2.81 -8.21 3.08
CA ARG A 155 4.08 -7.64 2.61
C ARG A 155 4.72 -8.52 1.55
N ILE A 156 5.19 -7.89 0.48
CA ILE A 156 5.93 -8.51 -0.61
C ILE A 156 7.34 -7.93 -0.69
N LYS A 157 8.23 -8.66 -1.34
CA LYS A 157 9.53 -8.19 -1.81
C LYS A 157 9.82 -8.85 -3.15
N LYS A 158 10.70 -8.27 -3.97
CA LYS A 158 11.16 -8.93 -5.19
C LYS A 158 11.92 -10.20 -4.81
N VAL A 159 11.57 -11.30 -5.45
CA VAL A 159 12.27 -12.58 -5.36
C VAL A 159 12.48 -13.14 -6.76
N LYS A 160 13.34 -14.16 -6.89
CA LYS A 160 13.67 -14.79 -8.17
C LYS A 160 12.43 -15.32 -8.92
N ASP A 161 11.46 -15.85 -8.19
CA ASP A 161 10.19 -16.33 -8.75
C ASP A 161 8.98 -15.76 -7.98
N MET A 162 8.34 -14.75 -8.57
CA MET A 162 7.15 -14.10 -7.99
C MET A 162 5.91 -15.03 -7.98
N ARG A 163 5.83 -16.02 -8.87
CA ARG A 163 4.74 -17.02 -8.84
C ARG A 163 4.90 -17.89 -7.61
N ALA A 164 6.11 -18.36 -7.34
CA ALA A 164 6.39 -19.15 -6.14
C ALA A 164 6.04 -18.38 -4.85
N LEU A 165 6.38 -17.08 -4.78
CA LEU A 165 5.96 -16.22 -3.67
C LEU A 165 4.44 -16.20 -3.50
N LEU A 166 3.67 -16.03 -4.59
CA LEU A 166 2.21 -16.04 -4.53
C LEU A 166 1.67 -17.37 -3.98
N PHE A 167 2.13 -18.50 -4.50
CA PHE A 167 1.70 -19.83 -4.04
C PHE A 167 2.06 -20.09 -2.57
N LEU A 168 3.28 -19.74 -2.14
CA LEU A 168 3.72 -19.87 -0.76
C LEU A 168 2.85 -19.02 0.19
N LYS A 169 2.58 -17.76 -0.18
CA LYS A 169 1.71 -16.85 0.59
C LYS A 169 0.27 -17.36 0.63
N TYR A 170 -0.23 -17.91 -0.48
CA TYR A 170 -1.56 -18.52 -0.58
C TYR A 170 -1.70 -19.70 0.40
N TYR A 171 -0.65 -20.54 0.49
CA TYR A 171 -0.54 -21.64 1.46
C TYR A 171 0.00 -21.23 2.83
N ARG A 172 -0.15 -19.96 3.19
CA ARG A 172 0.10 -19.40 4.53
C ARG A 172 1.57 -19.45 4.98
N VAL A 173 2.53 -19.64 4.09
CA VAL A 173 3.94 -19.32 4.36
C VAL A 173 4.11 -17.82 4.19
N ARG A 174 4.36 -17.09 5.28
CA ARG A 174 4.30 -15.61 5.30
C ARG A 174 5.66 -14.94 5.51
N ASP A 175 6.59 -15.65 6.13
CA ASP A 175 7.95 -15.18 6.39
C ASP A 175 8.69 -14.96 5.06
N LEU A 176 9.13 -13.72 4.80
CA LEU A 176 9.74 -13.34 3.53
C LEU A 176 11.16 -13.90 3.36
N GLU A 177 11.90 -14.08 4.46
CA GLU A 177 13.25 -14.67 4.42
C GLU A 177 13.15 -16.17 4.14
N LEU A 178 12.19 -16.86 4.78
CA LEU A 178 11.93 -18.26 4.48
C LEU A 178 11.49 -18.45 3.02
N ILE A 179 10.58 -17.61 2.52
CA ILE A 179 10.10 -17.68 1.14
C ILE A 179 11.26 -17.56 0.15
N GLU A 180 12.16 -16.60 0.34
CA GLU A 180 13.30 -16.41 -0.53
C GLU A 180 14.20 -17.65 -0.55
N LYS A 181 14.58 -18.16 0.63
CA LYS A 181 15.41 -19.37 0.73
C LYS A 181 14.73 -20.58 0.08
N LEU A 182 13.43 -20.73 0.26
CA LEU A 182 12.64 -21.80 -0.37
C LEU A 182 12.65 -21.70 -1.90
N ILE A 183 12.59 -20.49 -2.45
CA ILE A 183 12.68 -20.24 -3.89
C ILE A 183 14.10 -20.53 -4.40
N ASP A 184 15.13 -20.19 -3.63
CA ASP A 184 16.53 -20.41 -4.00
C ASP A 184 16.91 -21.88 -4.08
N LEU A 185 16.27 -22.74 -3.28
CA LEU A 185 16.40 -24.20 -3.35
C LEU A 185 15.86 -24.80 -4.67
N GLY A 186 15.18 -24.00 -5.49
CA GLY A 186 14.53 -24.45 -6.70
C GLY A 186 13.13 -24.96 -6.42
N SER A 187 12.14 -24.25 -6.96
CA SER A 187 10.74 -24.60 -6.80
C SER A 187 10.10 -24.99 -8.13
N LYS A 188 9.24 -26.01 -8.10
CA LYS A 188 8.37 -26.38 -9.22
C LYS A 188 6.92 -26.16 -8.81
N ILE A 189 6.15 -25.48 -9.65
CA ILE A 189 4.72 -25.25 -9.43
C ILE A 189 3.95 -26.24 -10.29
N GLU A 190 3.14 -27.06 -9.64
CA GLU A 190 2.17 -27.96 -10.28
C GLU A 190 0.77 -27.51 -9.83
N ASP A 191 -0.28 -27.77 -10.62
CA ASP A 191 -1.60 -27.10 -10.57
C ASP A 191 -2.08 -26.58 -9.20
N ASN A 192 -1.93 -27.40 -8.14
CA ASN A 192 -2.35 -27.06 -6.78
C ASN A 192 -1.25 -27.21 -5.73
N GLU A 193 0.01 -27.21 -6.10
CA GLU A 193 1.12 -27.34 -5.15
C GLU A 193 2.40 -26.66 -5.61
N ILE A 194 3.24 -26.32 -4.63
CA ILE A 194 4.62 -25.92 -4.87
C ILE A 194 5.54 -26.98 -4.25
N ILE A 195 6.43 -27.52 -5.08
CA ILE A 195 7.38 -28.57 -4.74
C ILE A 195 8.77 -27.97 -4.64
N ILE A 196 9.48 -28.25 -3.55
CA ILE A 196 10.81 -27.74 -3.22
C ILE A 196 11.62 -28.91 -2.66
N GLY A 197 12.44 -29.54 -3.51
CA GLY A 197 13.12 -30.79 -3.14
C GLY A 197 12.13 -31.89 -2.77
N ASP A 198 12.22 -32.41 -1.54
CA ASP A 198 11.30 -33.42 -1.00
C ASP A 198 10.10 -32.85 -0.21
N ILE A 199 9.89 -31.54 -0.32
CA ILE A 199 8.81 -30.79 0.33
C ILE A 199 7.74 -30.43 -0.70
N SER A 200 6.47 -30.77 -0.44
CA SER A 200 5.30 -30.26 -1.16
C SER A 200 4.48 -29.36 -0.24
N ILE A 201 4.04 -28.21 -0.75
CA ILE A 201 3.20 -27.26 -0.02
C ILE A 201 1.93 -27.03 -0.83
N ASN A 202 0.80 -27.34 -0.21
CA ASN A 202 -0.51 -27.23 -0.85
C ASN A 202 -1.62 -26.92 0.19
N LYS A 203 -2.89 -27.03 -0.23
CA LYS A 203 -4.04 -26.76 0.66
C LYS A 203 -4.12 -27.69 1.87
N LYS A 204 -3.58 -28.91 1.78
CA LYS A 204 -3.57 -29.89 2.88
C LYS A 204 -2.53 -29.56 3.95
N GLY A 205 -1.47 -28.83 3.59
CA GLY A 205 -0.40 -28.46 4.51
C GLY A 205 0.96 -28.47 3.84
N ILE A 206 2.00 -28.60 4.67
CA ILE A 206 3.39 -28.77 4.25
C ILE A 206 3.73 -30.25 4.46
N LEU A 207 4.10 -30.95 3.40
CA LEU A 207 4.41 -32.38 3.40
C LEU A 207 5.88 -32.59 3.06
N LYS A 208 6.59 -33.38 3.86
CA LYS A 208 7.93 -33.89 3.53
C LYS A 208 7.86 -35.40 3.34
N ARG A 209 8.19 -35.88 2.13
CA ARG A 209 8.08 -37.31 1.76
C ARG A 209 6.71 -37.91 2.16
N GLY A 210 5.64 -37.15 1.96
CA GLY A 210 4.26 -37.54 2.27
C GLY A 210 3.83 -37.41 3.73
N LYS A 211 4.73 -37.02 4.66
CA LYS A 211 4.39 -36.76 6.06
C LYS A 211 4.20 -35.26 6.32
N GLU A 212 3.15 -34.90 7.03
CA GLU A 212 2.93 -33.50 7.41
C GLU A 212 4.04 -33.01 8.34
N VAL A 213 4.53 -31.81 8.07
CA VAL A 213 5.51 -31.11 8.89
C VAL A 213 5.00 -29.72 9.24
N SER A 214 5.34 -29.27 10.44
CA SER A 214 5.06 -27.93 10.92
C SER A 214 5.88 -26.86 10.18
N LYS A 215 5.44 -25.60 10.27
CA LYS A 215 6.22 -24.46 9.76
C LYS A 215 7.57 -24.31 10.45
N ARG A 216 7.66 -24.69 11.73
CA ARG A 216 8.91 -24.64 12.49
C ARG A 216 9.91 -25.65 11.92
N GLU A 217 9.45 -26.86 11.64
CA GLU A 217 10.27 -27.88 10.98
C GLU A 217 10.68 -27.43 9.58
N LEU A 218 9.77 -26.84 8.80
CA LEU A 218 10.11 -26.25 7.50
C LEU A 218 11.27 -25.23 7.60
N TYR A 219 11.25 -24.38 8.64
CA TYR A 219 12.30 -23.38 8.86
C TYR A 219 13.66 -24.03 9.18
N GLU A 220 13.67 -25.04 10.06
CA GLU A 220 14.89 -25.75 10.44
C GLU A 220 15.47 -26.57 9.27
N LEU A 221 14.61 -27.20 8.46
CA LEU A 221 15.02 -27.94 7.26
C LEU A 221 15.75 -27.05 6.26
N VAL A 222 15.30 -25.81 6.10
CA VAL A 222 15.92 -24.83 5.20
C VAL A 222 17.21 -24.25 5.77
N LYS A 223 17.36 -24.19 7.10
CA LYS A 223 18.63 -23.79 7.74
C LYS A 223 19.75 -24.81 7.59
N VAL A 224 19.41 -26.10 7.58
CA VAL A 224 20.39 -27.21 7.60
C VAL A 224 21.01 -27.47 6.23
N ASN A 225 20.34 -27.08 5.13
CA ASN A 225 20.86 -27.24 3.75
C ASN A 225 21.90 -26.16 3.34
N LYS A 226 22.85 -25.84 4.23
CA LYS A 226 24.03 -25.02 3.88
C LYS A 226 25.16 -25.87 3.32
#